data_AF-A0A924VII0-F1
#
_entry.id   AF-A0A924VII0-F1
#
_cell.length_a   1.000
_cell.length_b   1.000
_cell.length_c   1.000
_cell.angle_alpha   90.00
_cell.angle_beta   90.00
_cell.angle_gamma   90.00
#
_symmetry.space_group_name_H-M   'P 1'
#
loop_
_entity.id
_entity.type
_entity.pdbx_description
1 polymer ?
#
loop_
_entity_poly.entity_id
_entity_poly.type
_entity_poly.pdbx_seq_one_letter_code
_entity_poly.pdbx_strand_id
1 'polypeptide(L)'
;MNLYNQIKFLIRKEIMLEWRSRYALNGILLYVVSTVFVCYLSFREISNPPTWNALFWIIMLFASVNAITKSFMQESRGRQLYYYTITGPHAIIISKIIYNVLLMLLLSVIALGFYSLVFKNPVGDPLFYMFSVVLGSISFASVFTMISGIASKSGNGGALMAILSFPLVIPLLIVLIKLSK
;
A
#
# COMPACT_ATOMS: atom_id res chain seq x y z
N MET A 1 -28.53 -10.58 3.40
CA MET A 1 -27.32 -10.46 4.25
C MET A 1 -26.98 -8.98 4.35
N ASN A 2 -26.90 -8.40 5.55
CA ASN A 2 -26.62 -6.97 5.71
C ASN A 2 -25.22 -6.62 5.14
N LEU A 3 -25.08 -5.41 4.60
CA LEU A 3 -23.85 -4.91 3.97
C LEU A 3 -22.63 -5.05 4.90
N TYR A 4 -22.79 -4.73 6.18
CA TYR A 4 -21.75 -4.88 7.20
C TYR A 4 -21.24 -6.32 7.32
N ASN A 5 -22.15 -7.31 7.32
CA ASN A 5 -21.78 -8.72 7.41
C ASN A 5 -21.07 -9.20 6.15
N GLN A 6 -21.46 -8.70 4.97
CA GLN A 6 -20.76 -8.98 3.72
C GLN A 6 -19.33 -8.44 3.76
N ILE A 7 -19.15 -7.17 4.15
CA ILE A 7 -17.82 -6.53 4.26
C ILE A 7 -16.94 -7.31 5.23
N LYS A 8 -17.44 -7.64 6.44
CA LYS A 8 -16.68 -8.39 7.45
C LYS A 8 -16.25 -9.77 6.92
N PHE A 9 -17.13 -10.47 6.22
CA PHE A 9 -16.82 -11.78 5.65
C PHE A 9 -15.78 -11.68 4.54
N LEU A 10 -15.90 -10.69 3.65
CA LEU A 10 -14.96 -10.45 2.56
C LEU A 10 -13.57 -10.06 3.08
N ILE A 11 -13.47 -9.19 4.09
CA ILE A 11 -12.19 -8.85 4.74
C ILE A 11 -11.55 -10.11 5.33
N ARG A 12 -12.31 -10.94 6.04
CA ARG A 12 -11.79 -12.19 6.61
C ARG A 12 -11.29 -13.13 5.53
N LYS A 13 -12.00 -13.22 4.40
CA LYS A 13 -11.56 -13.98 3.21
C LYS A 13 -10.22 -13.47 2.70
N GLU A 14 -10.03 -12.15 2.57
CA GLU A 14 -8.75 -11.60 2.08
C GLU A 14 -7.59 -11.93 3.03
N ILE A 15 -7.78 -11.72 4.33
CA ILE A 15 -6.77 -12.05 5.35
C ILE A 15 -6.40 -13.54 5.30
N MET A 16 -7.39 -14.44 5.16
CA MET A 16 -7.13 -15.88 5.06
C MET A 16 -6.37 -16.26 3.79
N LEU A 17 -6.67 -15.61 2.65
CA LEU A 17 -5.95 -15.86 1.39
C LEU A 17 -4.49 -15.40 1.50
N GLU A 18 -4.25 -14.23 2.06
CA GLU A 18 -2.92 -13.68 2.24
C GLU A 18 -2.08 -14.53 3.20
N TRP A 19 -2.67 -14.95 4.33
CA TRP A 19 -1.99 -15.82 5.29
C TRP A 19 -1.64 -17.19 4.70
N ARG A 20 -2.47 -17.69 3.76
CA ARG A 20 -2.18 -18.92 3.02
C ARG A 20 -1.09 -18.71 1.96
N SER A 21 -0.93 -17.48 1.46
CA SER A 21 0.10 -17.09 0.50
C SER A 21 1.27 -16.36 1.16
N ARG A 22 1.90 -16.99 2.19
CA ARG A 22 2.98 -16.37 2.99
C ARG A 22 4.13 -15.78 2.17
N TYR A 23 4.36 -16.29 0.95
CA TYR A 23 5.38 -15.79 0.05
C TYR A 23 5.16 -14.33 -0.39
N ALA A 24 3.91 -13.89 -0.56
CA ALA A 24 3.60 -12.54 -1.03
C ALA A 24 3.96 -11.49 0.03
N LEU A 25 3.43 -11.63 1.25
CA LEU A 25 3.76 -10.75 2.37
C LEU A 25 5.24 -10.77 2.71
N ASN A 26 5.85 -11.95 2.81
CA ASN A 26 7.27 -12.05 3.13
C ASN A 26 8.14 -11.38 2.05
N GLY A 27 7.76 -11.51 0.78
CA GLY A 27 8.45 -10.83 -0.32
C GLY A 27 8.37 -9.30 -0.21
N ILE A 28 7.22 -8.74 0.16
CA ILE A 28 7.05 -7.29 0.34
C ILE A 28 7.82 -6.79 1.56
N LEU A 29 7.78 -7.53 2.68
CA LEU A 29 8.55 -7.20 3.88
C LEU A 29 10.04 -7.22 3.60
N LEU A 30 10.53 -8.26 2.93
CA LEU A 30 11.92 -8.37 2.53
C LEU A 30 12.29 -7.23 1.58
N TYR A 31 11.42 -6.89 0.62
CA TYR A 31 11.62 -5.73 -0.25
C TYR A 31 11.78 -4.42 0.54
N VAL A 32 10.91 -4.14 1.50
CA VAL A 32 11.00 -2.91 2.32
C VAL A 32 12.31 -2.87 3.10
N VAL A 33 12.64 -3.96 3.82
CA VAL A 33 13.85 -4.03 4.63
C VAL A 33 15.11 -3.93 3.76
N SER A 34 15.17 -4.65 2.65
CA SER A 34 16.28 -4.59 1.70
C SER A 34 16.43 -3.20 1.09
N THR A 35 15.33 -2.52 0.76
CA THR A 35 15.39 -1.17 0.18
C THR A 35 15.92 -0.17 1.21
N VAL A 36 15.43 -0.21 2.45
CA VAL A 36 15.97 0.61 3.55
C VAL A 36 17.46 0.36 3.75
N PHE A 37 17.88 -0.90 3.72
CA PHE A 37 19.28 -1.28 3.88
C PHE A 37 20.17 -0.81 2.73
N VAL A 38 19.71 -0.95 1.48
CA VAL A 38 20.42 -0.42 0.30
C VAL A 38 20.56 1.09 0.39
N CYS A 39 19.48 1.79 0.76
CA CYS A 39 19.53 3.23 1.01
C CYS A 39 20.58 3.60 2.07
N TYR A 40 20.68 2.82 3.15
CA TYR A 40 21.69 3.03 4.18
C TYR A 40 23.11 2.84 3.66
N LEU A 41 23.37 1.82 2.85
CA LEU A 41 24.69 1.64 2.22
C LEU A 41 25.05 2.81 1.30
N SER A 42 24.07 3.39 0.61
CA SER A 42 24.30 4.53 -0.31
C SER A 42 24.55 5.85 0.40
N PHE A 43 23.77 6.17 1.43
CA PHE A 43 23.85 7.48 2.10
C PHE A 43 24.68 7.49 3.37
N ARG A 44 24.80 6.34 4.07
CA ARG A 44 25.36 6.15 5.42
C ARG A 44 24.65 6.96 6.52
N GLU A 45 24.53 8.27 6.36
CA GLU A 45 23.76 9.16 7.23
C GLU A 45 22.96 10.15 6.38
N ILE A 46 21.76 10.52 6.87
CA ILE A 46 20.90 11.52 6.24
C ILE A 46 20.63 12.62 7.26
N SER A 47 21.34 13.73 7.14
CA SER A 47 21.24 14.88 8.04
C SER A 47 20.23 15.93 7.56
N ASN A 48 19.80 15.88 6.30
CA ASN A 48 18.84 16.82 5.72
C ASN A 48 17.38 16.29 5.84
N PRO A 49 16.49 16.92 6.63
CA PRO A 49 15.13 16.42 6.86
C PRO A 49 14.28 16.24 5.58
N PRO A 50 14.26 17.17 4.60
CA PRO A 50 13.64 16.96 3.29
C PRO A 50 14.05 15.66 2.59
N THR A 51 15.34 15.32 2.61
CA THR A 51 15.87 14.12 1.95
C THR A 51 15.42 12.87 2.66
N TRP A 52 15.45 12.88 4.00
CA TRP A 52 14.97 11.77 4.83
C TRP A 52 13.48 11.49 4.56
N ASN A 53 12.67 12.55 4.53
CA ASN A 53 11.25 12.46 4.28
C ASN A 53 10.94 11.97 2.85
N ALA A 54 11.61 12.52 1.84
CA ALA A 54 11.42 12.10 0.45
C ALA A 54 11.78 10.62 0.25
N LEU A 55 12.87 10.16 0.86
CA LEU A 55 13.33 8.77 0.72
C LEU A 55 12.34 7.78 1.35
N PHE A 56 11.81 8.10 2.53
CA PHE A 56 10.75 7.29 3.16
C PHE A 56 9.54 7.13 2.24
N TRP A 57 9.04 8.23 1.67
CA TRP A 57 7.87 8.19 0.79
C TRP A 57 8.13 7.47 -0.54
N ILE A 58 9.36 7.53 -1.06
CA ILE A 58 9.76 6.73 -2.24
C ILE A 58 9.72 5.24 -1.91
N ILE A 59 10.25 4.81 -0.77
CA ILE A 59 10.19 3.42 -0.32
C ILE A 59 8.74 2.97 -0.18
N MET A 60 7.90 3.80 0.46
CA MET A 60 6.47 3.53 0.63
C MET A 60 5.71 3.44 -0.70
N LEU A 61 6.03 4.28 -1.69
CA LEU A 61 5.45 4.20 -3.02
C LEU A 61 5.69 2.82 -3.63
N PHE A 62 6.93 2.38 -3.72
CA PHE A 62 7.22 1.10 -4.37
C PHE A 62 6.72 -0.10 -3.56
N ALA A 63 6.74 -0.01 -2.22
CA ALA A 63 6.13 -1.01 -1.37
C ALA A 63 4.62 -1.13 -1.63
N SER A 64 3.91 0.00 -1.74
CA SER A 64 2.47 0.03 -1.98
C SER A 64 2.08 -0.51 -3.36
N VAL A 65 2.86 -0.20 -4.41
CA VAL A 65 2.68 -0.77 -5.76
C VAL A 65 2.79 -2.29 -5.68
N ASN A 66 3.86 -2.81 -5.07
CA ASN A 66 4.08 -4.26 -4.98
C ASN A 66 3.02 -4.98 -4.13
N ALA A 67 2.53 -4.34 -3.07
CA ALA A 67 1.50 -4.89 -2.20
C ALA A 67 0.11 -4.92 -2.84
N ILE A 68 -0.31 -3.82 -3.46
CA ILE A 68 -1.72 -3.62 -3.85
C ILE A 68 -2.01 -4.10 -5.27
N THR A 69 -1.02 -4.17 -6.17
CA THR A 69 -1.20 -4.61 -7.57
C THR A 69 -1.93 -5.95 -7.66
N LYS A 70 -1.65 -6.88 -6.73
CA LYS A 70 -2.23 -8.22 -6.73
C LYS A 70 -3.68 -8.27 -6.23
N SER A 71 -4.15 -7.23 -5.51
CA SER A 71 -5.42 -7.26 -4.78
C SER A 71 -6.64 -7.56 -5.67
N PHE A 72 -6.74 -6.96 -6.86
CA PHE A 72 -7.77 -7.32 -7.85
C PHE A 72 -7.26 -8.24 -8.97
N MET A 73 -5.98 -8.18 -9.31
CA MET A 73 -5.42 -8.93 -10.44
C MET A 73 -5.25 -10.43 -10.16
N GLN A 74 -5.18 -10.85 -8.89
CA GLN A 74 -5.01 -12.27 -8.53
C GLN A 74 -6.30 -13.09 -8.65
N GLU A 75 -7.47 -12.43 -8.72
CA GLU A 75 -8.74 -13.14 -8.86
C GLU A 75 -9.07 -13.45 -10.32
N SER A 76 -9.40 -14.72 -10.60
CA SER A 76 -9.84 -15.10 -11.94
C SER A 76 -11.19 -14.46 -12.29
N ARG A 77 -11.37 -14.13 -13.57
CA ARG A 77 -12.61 -13.52 -14.08
C ARG A 77 -13.86 -14.30 -13.68
N GLY A 78 -13.80 -15.64 -13.74
CA GLY A 78 -14.92 -16.51 -13.36
C GLY A 78 -15.28 -16.44 -11.87
N ARG A 79 -14.27 -16.34 -10.99
CA ARG A 79 -14.50 -16.21 -9.55
C ARG A 79 -15.09 -14.84 -9.20
N GLN A 80 -14.66 -13.80 -9.90
CA GLN A 80 -15.21 -12.46 -9.71
C GLN A 80 -16.67 -12.37 -10.16
N LEU A 81 -17.05 -13.02 -11.27
CA LEU A 81 -18.44 -13.12 -11.71
C LEU A 81 -19.30 -13.85 -10.66
N TYR A 82 -18.80 -14.94 -10.09
CA TYR A 82 -19.47 -15.65 -9.00
C TYR A 82 -19.65 -14.75 -7.76
N TYR A 83 -18.65 -13.95 -7.36
CA TYR A 83 -18.82 -13.04 -6.22
C TYR A 83 -19.89 -11.98 -6.43
N TYR A 84 -20.09 -11.52 -7.66
CA TYR A 84 -21.17 -10.58 -7.98
C TYR A 84 -22.57 -11.20 -7.90
N THR A 85 -22.72 -12.54 -7.92
CA THR A 85 -24.04 -13.17 -7.73
C THR A 85 -24.41 -13.31 -6.26
N ILE A 86 -23.42 -13.41 -5.36
CA ILE A 86 -23.64 -13.63 -3.92
C ILE A 86 -23.50 -12.37 -3.05
N THR A 87 -22.78 -11.35 -3.54
CA THR A 87 -22.50 -10.11 -2.79
C THR A 87 -22.65 -8.86 -3.66
N GLY A 88 -23.06 -7.76 -3.04
CA GLY A 88 -23.19 -6.50 -3.76
C GLY A 88 -21.83 -5.90 -4.17
N PRO A 89 -21.75 -5.18 -5.30
CA PRO A 89 -20.50 -4.60 -5.79
C PRO A 89 -19.87 -3.61 -4.81
N HIS A 90 -20.70 -2.84 -4.09
CA HIS A 90 -20.26 -1.91 -3.04
C HIS A 90 -19.51 -2.63 -1.91
N ALA A 91 -19.99 -3.81 -1.48
CA ALA A 91 -19.37 -4.59 -0.41
C ALA A 91 -17.96 -5.06 -0.82
N ILE A 92 -17.80 -5.50 -2.07
CA ILE A 92 -16.53 -5.97 -2.62
C ILE A 92 -15.50 -4.83 -2.62
N ILE A 93 -15.86 -3.66 -3.17
CA ILE A 93 -14.93 -2.52 -3.26
C ILE A 93 -14.55 -2.03 -1.86
N ILE A 94 -15.52 -1.80 -0.98
CA ILE A 94 -15.26 -1.29 0.38
C ILE A 94 -14.39 -2.28 1.16
N SER A 95 -14.68 -3.59 1.07
CA SER A 95 -13.89 -4.60 1.77
C SER A 95 -12.42 -4.63 1.32
N LYS A 96 -12.14 -4.48 0.02
CA LYS A 96 -10.77 -4.44 -0.49
C LYS A 96 -10.05 -3.15 -0.13
N ILE A 97 -10.73 -2.01 -0.14
CA ILE A 97 -10.14 -0.75 0.34
C ILE A 97 -9.73 -0.89 1.81
N ILE A 98 -10.63 -1.37 2.67
CA ILE A 98 -10.33 -1.55 4.11
C ILE A 98 -9.17 -2.54 4.30
N TYR A 99 -9.18 -3.66 3.57
CA TYR A 99 -8.11 -4.64 3.64
C TYR A 99 -6.75 -4.04 3.22
N ASN A 100 -6.70 -3.34 2.09
CA ASN A 100 -5.46 -2.73 1.60
C ASN A 100 -5.00 -1.58 2.50
N VAL A 101 -5.90 -0.84 3.15
CA VAL A 101 -5.56 0.15 4.17
C VAL A 101 -4.89 -0.52 5.36
N LEU A 102 -5.45 -1.62 5.89
CA LEU A 102 -4.85 -2.37 6.99
C LEU A 102 -3.46 -2.91 6.63
N LEU A 103 -3.31 -3.44 5.41
CA LEU A 103 -2.03 -3.92 4.89
C LEU A 103 -1.01 -2.78 4.80
N MET A 104 -1.41 -1.63 4.24
CA MET A 104 -0.54 -0.46 4.11
C MET A 104 -0.13 0.12 5.46
N LEU A 105 -1.04 0.18 6.43
CA LEU A 105 -0.72 0.61 7.79
C LEU A 105 0.33 -0.30 8.42
N LEU A 106 0.14 -1.62 8.33
CA LEU A 106 1.11 -2.59 8.84
C LEU A 106 2.48 -2.42 8.17
N LEU A 107 2.53 -2.31 6.84
CA LEU A 107 3.77 -2.09 6.10
C LEU A 107 4.43 -0.76 6.48
N SER A 108 3.65 0.31 6.65
CA SER A 108 4.16 1.63 7.01
C SER A 108 4.80 1.68 8.39
N VAL A 109 4.20 1.01 9.38
CA VAL A 109 4.73 0.92 10.74
C VAL A 109 6.04 0.13 10.74
N ILE A 110 6.09 -0.99 10.02
CA ILE A 110 7.31 -1.80 9.90
C ILE A 110 8.40 -0.99 9.17
N ALA A 111 8.06 -0.37 8.03
CA ALA A 111 8.97 0.46 7.25
C ALA A 111 9.56 1.59 8.11
N LEU A 112 8.71 2.34 8.82
CA LEU A 112 9.13 3.44 9.69
C LEU A 112 9.98 2.94 10.86
N GLY A 113 9.62 1.81 11.46
CA GLY A 113 10.42 1.17 12.51
C GLY A 113 11.84 0.86 12.03
N PHE A 114 11.98 0.12 10.94
CA PHE A 114 13.30 -0.18 10.36
C PHE A 114 14.05 1.08 9.90
N TYR A 115 13.34 2.03 9.28
CA TYR A 115 13.93 3.25 8.77
C TYR A 115 14.49 4.13 9.89
N SER A 116 13.78 4.25 11.02
CA SER A 116 14.22 5.00 12.20
C SER A 116 15.33 4.31 13.01
N LEU A 117 15.43 2.98 12.95
CA LEU A 117 16.54 2.23 13.55
C LEU A 117 17.85 2.45 12.79
N VAL A 118 17.76 2.59 11.46
CA VAL A 118 18.92 2.68 10.56
C VAL A 118 19.36 4.13 10.36
N PHE A 119 18.42 5.05 10.20
CA PHE A 119 18.68 6.48 10.09
C PHE A 119 18.18 7.19 11.34
N LYS A 120 19.05 7.99 11.98
CA LYS A 120 18.62 8.87 13.07
C LYS A 120 17.53 9.81 12.54
N ASN A 121 16.39 9.82 13.21
CA ASN A 121 15.25 10.65 12.82
C ASN A 121 15.59 12.14 12.99
N PRO A 122 15.69 12.93 11.91
CA PRO A 122 15.91 14.38 12.00
C PRO A 122 14.60 15.17 12.11
N VAL A 123 13.44 14.48 12.01
CA VAL A 123 12.11 15.10 12.02
C VAL A 123 11.70 15.45 13.45
N GLY A 124 11.23 16.68 13.64
CA GLY A 124 11.01 17.26 14.96
C GLY A 124 9.92 16.58 15.80
N ASP A 125 8.71 16.41 15.25
CA ASP A 125 7.56 15.84 15.97
C ASP A 125 7.20 14.44 15.45
N PRO A 126 7.59 13.36 16.16
CA PRO A 126 7.28 11.99 15.77
C PRO A 126 5.77 11.70 15.68
N LEU A 127 4.95 12.36 16.49
CA LEU A 127 3.51 12.11 16.53
C LEU A 127 2.80 12.67 15.30
N PHE A 128 3.17 13.90 14.91
CA PHE A 128 2.68 14.52 13.68
C PHE A 128 3.14 13.75 12.43
N TYR A 129 4.38 13.25 12.45
CA TYR A 129 4.88 12.40 11.38
C TYR A 129 4.10 11.07 11.29
N MET A 130 3.83 10.40 12.41
CA MET A 130 3.01 9.19 12.44
C MET A 130 1.61 9.43 11.86
N PHE A 131 0.97 10.56 12.18
CA PHE A 131 -0.32 10.93 11.61
C PHE A 131 -0.25 11.11 10.08
N SER A 132 0.82 11.74 9.60
CA SER A 132 1.10 11.89 8.17
C SER A 132 1.26 10.54 7.48
N VAL A 133 1.95 9.59 8.13
CA VAL A 133 2.13 8.22 7.64
C VAL A 133 0.82 7.45 7.56
N VAL A 134 -0.07 7.61 8.55
CA VAL A 134 -1.41 7.00 8.54
C VAL A 134 -2.24 7.55 7.38
N LEU A 135 -2.30 8.87 7.21
CA LEU A 135 -3.02 9.50 6.11
C LEU A 135 -2.45 9.10 4.74
N GLY A 136 -1.12 9.07 4.61
CA GLY A 136 -0.47 8.62 3.38
C GLY A 136 -0.76 7.15 3.06
N SER A 137 -0.76 6.28 4.07
CA SER A 137 -1.10 4.87 3.92
C SER A 137 -2.53 4.67 3.44
N ILE A 138 -3.49 5.43 4.00
CA ILE A 138 -4.90 5.41 3.55
C ILE A 138 -5.02 5.90 2.11
N SER A 139 -4.29 6.96 1.77
CA SER A 139 -4.32 7.55 0.43
C SER A 139 -3.75 6.60 -0.62
N PHE A 140 -2.56 6.03 -0.37
CA PHE A 140 -1.95 5.02 -1.23
C PHE A 140 -2.86 3.81 -1.39
N ALA A 141 -3.37 3.27 -0.29
CA ALA A 141 -4.29 2.13 -0.32
C ALA A 141 -5.50 2.42 -1.21
N SER A 142 -6.14 3.56 -1.04
CA SER A 142 -7.35 3.91 -1.79
C SER A 142 -7.07 4.09 -3.28
N VAL A 143 -6.03 4.87 -3.64
CA VAL A 143 -5.66 5.15 -5.04
C VAL A 143 -5.26 3.87 -5.77
N PHE A 144 -4.35 3.07 -5.19
CA PHE A 144 -3.89 1.85 -5.85
C PHE A 144 -4.96 0.76 -5.89
N THR A 145 -5.86 0.70 -4.91
CA THR A 145 -7.00 -0.23 -4.96
C THR A 145 -7.91 0.10 -6.14
N MET A 146 -8.19 1.40 -6.35
CA MET A 146 -9.00 1.85 -7.47
C MET A 146 -8.32 1.55 -8.81
N ILE A 147 -7.04 1.86 -8.94
CA ILE A 147 -6.25 1.58 -10.15
C ILE A 147 -6.22 0.07 -10.43
N SER A 148 -5.93 -0.76 -9.42
CA SER A 148 -5.90 -2.22 -9.55
C SER A 148 -7.25 -2.77 -10.02
N GLY A 149 -8.36 -2.23 -9.49
CA GLY A 149 -9.72 -2.61 -9.91
C GLY A 149 -10.05 -2.25 -11.36
N ILE A 150 -9.59 -1.10 -11.85
CA ILE A 150 -9.74 -0.71 -13.26
C ILE A 150 -8.84 -1.57 -14.15
N ALA A 151 -7.57 -1.71 -13.75
CA ALA A 151 -6.55 -2.45 -14.49
C ALA A 151 -6.89 -3.93 -14.65
N SER A 152 -7.47 -4.56 -13.62
CA SER A 152 -7.87 -5.97 -13.66
C SER A 152 -8.99 -6.28 -14.66
N LYS A 153 -9.64 -5.25 -15.21
CA LYS A 153 -10.66 -5.38 -16.26
C LYS A 153 -10.12 -5.21 -17.68
N SER A 154 -8.85 -4.83 -17.82
CA SER A 154 -8.21 -4.69 -19.12
C SER A 154 -7.47 -5.98 -19.53
N GLY A 155 -7.27 -6.17 -20.84
CA GLY A 155 -6.51 -7.31 -21.37
C GLY A 155 -5.03 -7.31 -20.98
N ASN A 156 -4.48 -6.15 -20.59
CA ASN A 156 -3.09 -6.00 -20.15
C ASN A 156 -3.03 -5.20 -18.83
N GLY A 157 -3.58 -5.79 -17.76
CA GLY A 157 -3.70 -5.12 -16.46
C GLY A 157 -2.38 -4.64 -15.86
N GLY A 158 -1.26 -5.33 -16.13
CA GLY A 158 0.05 -4.89 -15.68
C GLY A 158 0.49 -3.57 -16.31
N ALA A 159 0.39 -3.45 -17.64
CA ALA A 159 0.74 -2.22 -18.35
C ALA A 159 -0.19 -1.06 -17.96
N LEU A 160 -1.51 -1.33 -17.86
CA LEU A 160 -2.47 -0.29 -17.48
C LEU A 160 -2.22 0.22 -16.06
N MET A 161 -1.85 -0.66 -15.13
CA MET A 161 -1.53 -0.26 -13.77
C MET A 161 -0.33 0.69 -13.73
N ALA A 162 0.74 0.42 -14.49
CA ALA A 162 1.90 1.31 -14.56
C ALA A 162 1.53 2.69 -15.16
N ILE A 163 0.80 2.70 -16.27
CA ILE A 163 0.41 3.94 -16.98
C ILE A 163 -0.47 4.83 -16.10
N LEU A 164 -1.46 4.25 -15.41
CA LEU A 164 -2.41 5.01 -14.58
C LEU A 164 -1.80 5.44 -13.23
N SER A 165 -0.87 4.67 -12.67
CA SER A 165 -0.30 4.96 -11.36
C SER A 165 0.55 6.22 -11.36
N PHE A 166 1.43 6.40 -12.35
CA PHE A 166 2.36 7.52 -12.36
C PHE A 166 1.68 8.90 -12.26
N PRO A 167 0.68 9.23 -13.10
CA PRO A 167 -0.01 10.52 -13.03
C PRO A 167 -0.71 10.80 -11.70
N LEU A 168 -1.22 9.76 -11.03
CA LEU A 168 -1.95 9.88 -9.76
C LEU A 168 -1.03 9.93 -8.54
N VAL A 169 0.09 9.22 -8.61
CA VAL A 169 1.03 9.09 -7.49
C VAL A 169 1.91 10.34 -7.34
N ILE A 170 2.25 11.03 -8.43
CA ILE A 170 3.07 12.25 -8.35
C ILE A 170 2.40 13.34 -7.51
N PRO A 171 1.14 13.76 -7.75
CA PRO A 171 0.45 14.73 -6.91
C PRO A 171 0.34 14.26 -5.46
N LEU A 172 0.07 12.98 -5.26
CA LEU A 172 -0.03 12.39 -3.93
C LEU A 172 1.28 12.52 -3.15
N LEU A 173 2.42 12.16 -3.77
CA LEU A 173 3.73 12.31 -3.18
C LEU A 173 4.06 13.76 -2.84
N ILE A 174 3.76 14.70 -3.74
CA ILE A 174 4.02 16.13 -3.51
C ILE A 174 3.28 16.62 -2.25
N VAL A 175 2.02 16.23 -2.09
CA VAL A 175 1.22 16.59 -0.91
C VAL A 175 1.79 15.96 0.35
N LEU A 176 2.13 14.67 0.32
CA LEU A 176 2.68 13.96 1.48
C LEU A 176 4.02 14.53 1.92
N ILE A 177 4.95 14.76 0.98
CA ILE A 177 6.27 15.35 1.28
C ILE A 177 6.13 16.77 1.86
N LYS A 178 5.16 17.55 1.38
CA LYS A 178 4.90 18.90 1.93
C LYS A 178 4.27 18.87 3.31
N LEU A 179 3.41 17.89 3.58
CA LEU A 179 2.67 17.74 4.83
C LEU A 179 3.56 17.19 5.95
N SER A 180 4.49 16.28 5.64
CA SER A 180 5.36 15.62 6.63
C SER A 180 6.73 16.31 6.79
N LYS A 181 6.74 17.62 6.99
CA LYS A 181 7.94 18.43 7.24
C LYS A 181 8.34 18.47 8.71
#